data_AF-A0AAT9PY72-F1
#
_entry.id   AF-A0AAT9PY72-F1
#
_cell.length_a   1.000
_cell.length_b   1.000
_cell.length_c   1.000
_cell.angle_alpha   90.00
_cell.angle_beta   90.00
_cell.angle_gamma   90.00
#
_symmetry.space_group_name_H-M   'P 1'
#
loop_
_entity.id
_entity.type
_entity.pdbx_description
1 polymer ?
#
loop_
_entity_poly.entity_id
_entity_poly.type
_entity_poly.pdbx_seq_one_letter_code
_entity_poly.pdbx_strand_id
1 'polypeptide(L)' 'GMAMRVPTANVSVVDLTCRIEKSATYEDIKAVIKKAANEELKGILSYTEDEIVSSDLIGDNNSSIFDAKAGIS' A
#
# COMPACT_ATOMS: atom_id res chain seq x y z
N GLY A 1 -1.10 15.92 6.22
CA GLY A 1 -2.11 14.85 6.11
C GLY A 1 -3.23 15.08 7.11
N MET A 2 -4.26 14.23 7.07
CA MET A 2 -5.34 14.16 8.06
C MET A 2 -5.49 12.71 8.53
N ALA A 3 -6.19 12.48 9.63
CA ALA A 3 -6.54 11.15 10.10
C ALA A 3 -8.04 11.09 10.42
N MET A 4 -8.70 10.01 9.98
CA MET A 4 -10.10 9.73 10.31
C MET A 4 -10.15 8.48 11.17
N ARG A 5 -10.75 8.59 12.36
CA ARG A 5 -10.97 7.44 13.24
C ARG A 5 -12.29 6.80 12.85
N VAL A 6 -12.27 5.50 12.63
CA VAL A 6 -13.43 4.68 12.26
C VAL A 6 -13.61 3.56 13.29
N PRO A 7 -14.81 2.97 13.44
CA PRO A 7 -15.07 1.92 14.43
C PRO A 7 -14.47 0.56 14.01
N THR A 8 -13.14 0.49 13.91
CA THR A 8 -12.36 -0.74 13.67
C THR A 8 -11.37 -0.96 14.81
N ALA A 9 -11.28 -2.20 15.29
CA ALA A 9 -10.47 -2.53 16.48
C ALA A 9 -8.95 -2.49 16.21
N ASN A 10 -8.54 -2.83 14.99
CA ASN A 10 -7.15 -2.89 14.58
C ASN A 10 -7.05 -2.62 13.06
N VAL A 11 -5.83 -2.38 12.59
CA VAL A 11 -5.47 -2.07 11.20
C VAL A 11 -5.91 -0.65 10.80
N SER A 12 -5.12 -0.04 9.93
CA SER A 12 -5.33 1.31 9.41
C SER A 12 -4.89 1.36 7.96
N VAL A 13 -5.37 2.35 7.22
CA VAL A 13 -5.03 2.56 5.80
C VAL A 13 -4.44 3.95 5.60
N VAL A 14 -3.45 4.04 4.72
CA VAL A 14 -2.88 5.30 4.26
C VAL A 14 -3.35 5.54 2.83
N ASP A 15 -4.01 6.68 2.62
CA ASP A 15 -4.32 7.20 1.28
C ASP A 15 -3.36 8.35 0.96
N LEU A 16 -2.50 8.17 -0.04
CA LEU A 16 -1.49 9.13 -0.46
C LEU A 16 -1.80 9.64 -1.87
N THR A 17 -2.39 10.82 -1.95
CA THR A 17 -2.46 11.57 -3.21
C THR A 17 -1.23 12.49 -3.32
N CYS A 18 -0.45 12.32 -4.39
CA CYS A 18 0.74 13.15 -4.64
C CYS A 18 0.83 13.56 -6.11
N ARG A 19 1.55 14.67 -6.37
CA ARG A 19 1.90 15.10 -7.72
C ARG A 19 3.35 14.73 -7.98
N ILE A 20 3.58 13.90 -8.98
CA ILE A 20 4.91 13.48 -9.42
C ILE A 20 5.50 14.50 -10.40
N GLU A 21 6.81 14.75 -10.28
CA GLU A 21 7.55 15.65 -11.20
C GLU A 21 7.77 15.00 -12.56
N LYS A 22 8.11 13.70 -12.57
CA LYS A 22 8.28 12.90 -13.77
C LYS A 22 7.00 12.12 -14.05
N SER A 23 6.49 12.19 -15.28
CA SER A 23 5.33 11.40 -15.69
C SER A 23 5.61 9.91 -15.55
N ALA A 24 4.65 9.18 -14.98
CA ALA A 24 4.67 7.73 -14.85
C ALA A 24 3.24 7.21 -14.98
N THR A 25 3.08 5.99 -15.49
CA THR A 25 1.79 5.28 -15.47
C THR A 25 1.58 4.60 -14.13
N TYR A 26 0.34 4.22 -13.83
CA TYR A 26 0.04 3.46 -12.61
C TYR A 26 0.76 2.09 -12.63
N GLU A 27 0.89 1.48 -13.80
CA GLU A 27 1.63 0.25 -14.01
C GLU A 27 3.12 0.41 -13.67
N ASP A 28 3.74 1.52 -14.06
CA ASP A 28 5.13 1.82 -13.72
C ASP A 28 5.31 1.95 -12.21
N ILE A 29 4.39 2.64 -11.54
CA ILE A 29 4.41 2.81 -10.07
C ILE A 29 4.28 1.46 -9.38
N LYS A 30 3.30 0.63 -9.78
CA LYS A 30 3.11 -0.72 -9.24
C LYS A 30 4.36 -1.58 -9.43
N ALA A 31 4.98 -1.54 -10.61
CA ALA A 31 6.18 -2.32 -10.90
C ALA A 31 7.36 -1.93 -9.99
N VAL A 32 7.58 -0.63 -9.77
CA VAL A 32 8.64 -0.14 -8.87
C VAL A 32 8.36 -0.53 -7.42
N ILE A 33 7.14 -0.38 -6.94
CA ILE A 33 6.76 -0.74 -5.57
C ILE A 33 6.89 -2.25 -5.35
N LYS A 34 6.41 -3.07 -6.29
CA LYS A 34 6.53 -4.53 -6.25
C LYS A 34 7.99 -4.96 -6.23
N LYS A 35 8.86 -4.31 -7.01
CA LYS A 35 10.30 -4.57 -6.97
C LYS A 35 10.89 -4.22 -5.61
N ALA A 36 10.62 -3.02 -5.09
CA ALA A 36 11.12 -2.59 -3.78
C ALA A 36 10.68 -3.52 -2.65
N ALA A 37 9.41 -3.97 -2.66
CA ALA A 37 8.86 -4.92 -1.69
C ALA A 37 9.56 -6.29 -1.72
N ASN A 38 10.01 -6.74 -2.89
CA ASN A 38 10.70 -8.03 -3.04
C ASN A 38 12.21 -7.96 -2.83
N GLU A 39 12.80 -6.76 -2.88
CA GLU A 39 14.24 -6.53 -2.78
C GLU A 39 14.58 -5.71 -1.53
N GLU A 40 14.83 -4.41 -1.70
CA GLU A 40 15.42 -3.54 -0.68
C GLU A 40 14.57 -3.40 0.60
N LEU A 41 13.26 -3.53 0.47
CA LEU A 41 12.30 -3.38 1.57
C LEU A 41 11.64 -4.70 1.97
N LYS A 42 12.23 -5.84 1.61
CA LYS A 42 11.67 -7.15 1.93
C LYS A 42 11.51 -7.34 3.44
N GLY A 43 10.30 -7.68 3.87
CA GLY A 43 9.92 -7.81 5.28
C GLY A 43 9.53 -6.50 5.97
N ILE A 44 9.61 -5.37 5.25
CA ILE A 44 9.14 -4.05 5.70
C ILE A 44 7.95 -3.61 4.85
N LEU A 45 8.07 -3.73 3.53
CA LEU A 45 7.03 -3.42 2.56
C LEU A 45 6.59 -4.71 1.88
N SER A 46 5.28 -4.96 1.90
CA SER A 46 4.64 -6.01 1.11
C SER A 46 3.79 -5.40 0.01
N TYR A 47 3.43 -6.21 -0.99
CA TYR A 47 2.64 -5.82 -2.15
C TYR A 47 1.60 -6.89 -2.42
N THR A 48 0.35 -6.49 -2.65
CA THR A 48 -0.76 -7.40 -2.96
C THR A 48 -1.60 -6.91 -4.13
N GLU A 49 -2.13 -7.87 -4.91
CA GLU A 49 -3.12 -7.65 -5.97
C GLU A 49 -4.45 -8.35 -5.63
N ASP A 50 -4.60 -8.85 -4.41
CA ASP A 50 -5.81 -9.51 -3.94
C ASP A 50 -6.85 -8.48 -3.46
N GLU A 51 -8.12 -8.85 -3.49
CA GLU A 51 -9.19 -8.03 -2.90
C GLU A 51 -9.22 -8.25 -1.39
N ILE A 52 -8.40 -7.47 -0.68
CA ILE A 52 -8.24 -7.58 0.77
C ILE A 52 -9.09 -6.55 1.52
N VAL A 53 -9.43 -6.87 2.76
CA VAL A 53 -10.05 -5.96 3.72
C VAL A 53 -9.20 -5.85 4.98
N SER A 54 -9.52 -4.90 5.87
CA SER A 54 -8.71 -4.63 7.07
C SER A 54 -8.47 -5.86 7.95
N SER A 55 -9.44 -6.75 8.06
CA SER A 55 -9.32 -7.98 8.86
C SER A 55 -8.26 -8.95 8.34
N ASP A 56 -8.00 -8.97 7.04
CA ASP A 56 -7.03 -9.89 6.41
C ASP A 56 -5.59 -9.54 6.79
N LEU A 57 -5.36 -8.31 7.26
CA LEU A 57 -4.03 -7.79 7.61
C LEU A 57 -3.70 -7.92 9.11
N ILE A 58 -4.62 -8.47 9.91
CA ILE A 58 -4.39 -8.63 11.35
C ILE A 58 -3.28 -9.66 11.59
N GLY A 59 -2.19 -9.25 12.23
CA GLY A 59 -1.04 -10.11 12.53
C GLY A 59 0.02 -10.14 11.44
N ASP A 60 -0.13 -9.34 10.38
CA ASP A 60 0.95 -9.09 9.44
C ASP A 60 2.08 -8.30 10.12
N ASN A 61 3.34 -8.69 9.87
CA ASN A 61 4.52 -8.09 10.50
C ASN A 61 5.21 -7.04 9.63
N ASN A 62 4.79 -6.87 8.37
CA ASN A 62 5.29 -5.83 7.49
C ASN A 62 4.81 -4.47 8.00
N SER A 63 5.64 -3.45 7.85
CA SER A 63 5.31 -2.08 8.26
C SER A 63 4.30 -1.42 7.32
N SER A 64 4.28 -1.82 6.04
CA SER A 64 3.35 -1.30 5.04
C SER A 64 3.01 -2.39 4.04
N ILE A 65 1.77 -2.39 3.56
CA ILE A 65 1.28 -3.34 2.56
C ILE A 65 0.62 -2.49 1.47
N PHE A 66 1.19 -2.54 0.27
CA PHE A 66 0.66 -1.80 -0.87
C PHE A 66 -0.47 -2.59 -1.54
N ASP A 67 -1.66 -2.02 -1.56
CA ASP A 67 -2.83 -2.56 -2.26
C ASP A 67 -2.88 -2.01 -3.69
N ALA A 68 -2.55 -2.87 -4.65
CA ALA A 68 -2.45 -2.48 -6.06
C ALA A 68 -3.80 -2.30 -6.75
N LYS A 69 -4.90 -2.83 -6.21
CA LYS A 69 -6.24 -2.71 -6.79
C LYS A 69 -7.04 -1.57 -6.19
N ALA A 70 -6.71 -1.13 -4.98
CA ALA A 70 -7.39 -0.01 -4.33
C ALA A 70 -6.96 1.37 -4.87
N GLY A 71 -5.74 1.50 -5.40
CA GLY A 71 -5.24 2.75 -5.95
C GLY A 71 -5.82 3.10 -7.34
N ILE A 72 -5.88 4.40 -7.63
CA ILE A 72 -6.35 4.96 -8.92
C ILE A 72 -5.37 6.06 -9.33
N SER A 73 -5.05 6.14 -10.64
CA SER A 73 -4.24 7.22 -11.23
C SER A 73 -4.99 7.99 -12.30
#